data_AF-A0A2N5FRE6-F1
#
_entry.id   AF-A0A2N5FRE6-F1
#
_cell.length_a   1.000
_cell.length_b   1.000
_cell.length_c   1.000
_cell.angle_alpha   90.00
_cell.angle_beta   90.00
_cell.angle_gamma   90.00
#
_symmetry.space_group_name_H-M   'P 1'
#
loop_
_entity.id
_entity.type
_entity.pdbx_description
1 polymer ?
#
loop_
_entity_poly.entity_id
_entity_poly.type
_entity_poly.pdbx_seq_one_letter_code
_entity_poly.pdbx_strand_id
1 'polypeptide(L)' 'MRDILGYFLIAQAILTGVIVYSINSLSDSIKASAAYVATTDRDKQLSWGSDLGMPSIALFLLIAVAGLGIFLVVNKKGN' A
#
# COMPACT_ATOMS: atom_id res chain seq x y z
N MET A 1 -30.39 3.03 25.50
CA MET A 1 -29.00 3.38 25.13
C MET A 1 -28.12 2.16 24.88
N ARG A 2 -28.16 1.12 25.74
CA ARG A 2 -27.39 -0.13 25.53
C ARG A 2 -27.66 -0.81 24.18
N ASP A 3 -28.90 -0.80 23.70
CA ASP A 3 -29.24 -1.47 22.43
C ASP A 3 -28.67 -0.73 21.21
N ILE A 4 -28.68 0.61 21.26
CA ILE A 4 -28.07 1.46 20.22
C ILE A 4 -26.55 1.25 20.18
N LEU A 5 -25.90 1.14 21.34
CA LEU A 5 -24.48 0.81 21.43
C LEU A 5 -24.19 -0.61 20.90
N GLY A 6 -25.10 -1.57 21.14
CA GLY A 6 -25.01 -2.92 20.59
C GLY A 6 -25.03 -2.94 19.06
N TYR A 7 -25.97 -2.23 18.44
CA TYR A 7 -26.02 -2.11 16.97
C TYR A 7 -24.79 -1.39 16.41
N PHE A 8 -24.29 -0.38 17.11
CA PHE A 8 -23.09 0.34 16.69
C PHE A 8 -21.83 -0.55 16.74
N LEU A 9 -21.70 -1.38 17.77
CA LEU A 9 -20.60 -2.34 17.91
C LEU A 9 -20.64 -3.43 16.82
N ILE A 10 -21.83 -3.91 16.47
CA ILE A 10 -22.01 -4.89 15.38
C ILE A 10 -21.61 -4.26 14.05
N ALA A 11 -22.09 -3.05 13.76
CA ALA A 11 -21.73 -2.33 12.55
C ALA A 11 -20.22 -2.08 12.45
N GLN A 12 -19.58 -1.70 13.56
CA GLN A 12 -18.14 -1.48 13.62
C GLN A 12 -17.34 -2.78 13.42
N ALA A 13 -17.79 -3.90 13.97
CA ALA A 13 -17.16 -5.21 13.76
C ALA A 13 -17.23 -5.64 12.29
N ILE A 14 -18.39 -5.46 11.64
CA ILE A 14 -18.56 -5.74 10.21
C ILE A 14 -17.65 -4.84 9.37
N LEU A 15 -17.65 -3.53 9.64
CA LEU A 15 -16.80 -2.56 8.93
C LEU A 15 -15.33 -2.91 9.06
N THR A 16 -14.89 -3.31 10.25
CA THR A 16 -13.51 -3.74 10.51
C THR A 16 -13.16 -4.99 9.70
N GLY A 17 -14.06 -5.98 9.64
CA GLY A 17 -13.90 -7.17 8.81
C GLY A 17 -13.75 -6.84 7.32
N VAL A 18 -14.56 -5.91 6.80
CA VAL A 18 -14.47 -5.44 5.41
C VAL A 18 -13.15 -4.72 5.12
N ILE A 19 -12.67 -3.89 6.04
CA ILE A 19 -11.38 -3.21 5.91
C ILE A 19 -10.24 -4.23 5.86
N VAL A 20 -10.22 -5.20 6.78
CA VAL A 20 -9.19 -6.25 6.81
C VAL A 20 -9.21 -7.10 5.54
N TYR A 21 -10.40 -7.48 5.05
CA TYR A 21 -10.55 -8.19 3.78
C TYR A 21 -10.02 -7.37 2.60
N SER A 22 -10.36 -6.09 2.54
CA SER A 22 -9.92 -5.18 1.48
C SER A 22 -8.41 -4.99 1.48
N ILE A 23 -7.78 -4.87 2.65
CA ILE A 23 -6.31 -4.79 2.79
C ILE A 23 -5.64 -6.07 2.30
N ASN A 24 -6.19 -7.25 2.63
CA ASN A 24 -5.66 -8.51 2.12
C ASN A 24 -5.80 -8.62 0.60
N SER A 25 -6.97 -8.30 0.05
CA SER A 25 -7.19 -8.29 -1.39
C SER A 25 -6.28 -7.31 -2.12
N LEU A 26 -5.95 -6.17 -1.51
CA LEU A 26 -5.00 -5.20 -2.03
C LEU A 26 -3.56 -5.70 -1.92
N SER A 27 -3.20 -6.42 -0.85
CA SER A 27 -1.90 -7.07 -0.73
C SER A 27 -1.71 -8.12 -1.83
N ASP A 28 -2.73 -8.91 -2.12
CA ASP A 28 -2.67 -9.94 -3.16
C ASP A 28 -2.62 -9.32 -4.56
N SER A 29 -3.33 -8.21 -4.80
CA SER A 29 -3.24 -7.49 -6.08
C SER A 29 -1.86 -6.86 -6.30
N ILE A 30 -1.22 -6.34 -5.24
CA ILE A 30 0.17 -5.83 -5.30
C ILE A 30 1.14 -6.97 -5.58
N LYS A 31 1.02 -8.11 -4.89
CA LYS A 31 1.86 -9.29 -5.13
C LYS A 31 1.69 -9.84 -6.55
N ALA A 32 0.45 -9.91 -7.04
CA ALA A 32 0.15 -10.35 -8.40
C ALA A 32 0.73 -9.38 -9.44
N SER A 33 0.65 -8.06 -9.19
CA SER A 33 1.27 -7.04 -10.05
C SER A 33 2.79 -7.16 -10.06
N ALA A 34 3.42 -7.32 -8.89
CA ALA A 34 4.86 -7.52 -8.76
C ALA A 34 5.32 -8.83 -9.42
N ALA A 35 4.55 -9.90 -9.26
CA ALA A 35 4.81 -11.19 -9.91
C ALA A 35 4.68 -11.08 -11.43
N TYR A 36 3.65 -10.39 -11.94
CA TYR A 36 3.46 -10.16 -13.38
C TYR A 36 4.63 -9.40 -14.00
N VAL A 37 5.14 -8.37 -13.33
CA VAL A 37 6.36 -7.64 -13.73
C VAL A 37 7.57 -8.58 -13.73
N ALA A 38 7.74 -9.39 -12.67
CA ALA A 38 8.86 -10.31 -12.55
C ALA A 38 8.81 -11.50 -13.54
N THR A 39 7.62 -11.97 -13.95
CA THR A 39 7.46 -13.12 -14.84
C THR A 39 7.34 -12.76 -16.31
N THR A 40 6.90 -11.55 -16.65
CA THR A 40 6.77 -11.10 -18.05
C THR A 40 8.11 -10.61 -18.62
N ASP A 41 8.99 -10.08 -17.77
CA ASP A 41 10.32 -9.60 -18.16
C ASP A 41 11.45 -10.57 -17.71
N ARG A 42 11.27 -11.89 -17.91
CA ARG A 42 12.30 -12.89 -17.51
C ARG A 42 13.66 -12.73 -18.18
N ASP A 43 13.74 -12.02 -19.32
CA ASP A 43 14.99 -11.73 -20.02
C ASP A 43 15.54 -10.32 -19.74
N LYS A 44 14.84 -9.49 -18.95
CA LYS A 44 15.33 -8.17 -18.56
C LYS A 44 15.78 -8.22 -17.10
N GLN A 45 17.05 -8.59 -16.95
CA GLN A 45 17.91 -8.21 -15.83
C GLN A 45 17.39 -6.92 -15.16
N LEU A 46 17.14 -6.96 -13.83
CA LEU A 46 16.65 -5.83 -13.03
C LEU A 46 17.29 -4.52 -13.53
N SER A 47 16.56 -3.76 -14.34
CA SER A 47 17.05 -2.51 -14.90
C SER A 47 16.90 -1.44 -13.83
N TRP A 48 17.92 -1.33 -12.97
CA TRP A 48 18.06 -0.26 -11.98
C TRP A 48 18.31 1.12 -12.63
N GLY A 49 18.06 1.28 -13.92
CA GLY A 49 18.35 2.52 -14.63
C GLY A 49 17.91 2.45 -16.08
N SER A 50 16.65 2.78 -16.32
CA SER A 50 16.17 3.59 -17.46
C SER A 50 14.71 3.30 -17.82
N ASP A 51 14.19 2.12 -17.46
CA ASP A 51 12.79 1.79 -17.72
C ASP A 51 12.24 0.90 -16.60
N LEU A 52 11.70 1.53 -15.57
CA LEU A 52 11.12 0.86 -14.41
C LEU A 52 9.72 0.29 -14.72
N GLY A 53 9.27 0.31 -15.98
CA GLY A 53 7.92 -0.09 -16.39
C GLY A 53 6.81 0.72 -15.70
N MET A 54 7.18 1.76 -14.96
CA MET A 54 6.29 2.61 -14.19
C MET A 54 6.16 3.97 -14.86
N PRO A 55 4.94 4.50 -15.00
CA PRO A 55 4.73 5.88 -15.41
C PRO A 55 5.60 6.83 -14.58
N SER A 56 6.28 7.78 -15.23
CA SER A 56 7.18 8.74 -14.58
C SER A 56 6.52 9.50 -13.42
N ILE A 57 5.20 9.72 -13.50
CA ILE A 57 4.39 10.31 -12.44
C ILE A 57 4.31 9.42 -11.19
N ALA A 58 4.23 8.09 -11.34
CA ALA A 58 4.18 7.15 -10.24
C ALA A 58 5.53 7.09 -9.50
N LEU A 59 6.64 7.18 -10.23
CA LEU A 59 7.97 7.28 -9.64
C LEU A 59 8.17 8.57 -8.85
N PHE A 60 7.73 9.70 -9.41
CA PHE A 60 7.80 10.98 -8.72
C PHE A 60 6.98 10.96 -7.41
N LEU A 61 5.77 10.40 -7.46
CA LEU A 61 4.91 10.23 -6.29
C LEU A 61 5.53 9.27 -5.26
N LEU A 62 6.13 8.17 -5.70
CA LEU A 62 6.80 7.21 -4.82
C LEU A 62 7.96 7.88 -4.06
N ILE A 63 8.79 8.66 -4.76
CA ILE A 63 9.90 9.40 -4.16
C ILE A 63 9.38 10.46 -3.17
N ALA A 64 8.32 11.19 -3.54
CA ALA A 64 7.72 12.19 -2.66
C ALA A 64 7.17 11.57 -1.36
N VAL A 65 6.45 10.45 -1.46
CA VAL A 65 5.90 9.74 -0.30
C VAL A 65 7.00 9.12 0.56
N ALA A 66 8.03 8.52 -0.05
CA ALA A 66 9.18 7.99 0.67
C ALA A 66 9.94 9.11 1.42
N GLY A 67 10.13 10.26 0.79
CA GLY A 67 10.75 11.44 1.40
C GLY A 67 9.95 11.98 2.59
N LEU A 68 8.62 12.09 2.45
CA LEU A 68 7.73 12.48 3.55
C LEU A 68 7.75 11.47 4.70
N GLY A 69 7.79 10.17 4.39
CA GLY A 69 7.91 9.11 5.38
C GLY A 69 9.21 9.22 6.18
N ILE A 70 10.34 9.40 5.50
CA ILE A 70 11.65 9.60 6.15
C ILE A 70 11.65 10.89 6.98
N PHE A 71 11.13 11.99 6.45
CA PHE A 71 11.02 13.27 7.14
C PHE A 71 10.23 13.15 8.45
N LEU A 72 9.08 12.46 8.42
CA LEU A 72 8.26 12.22 9.61
C LEU A 72 8.99 11.37 10.66
N VAL A 73 9.70 10.32 10.24
CA VAL A 73 10.45 9.45 11.15
C VAL A 73 11.61 10.21 11.80
N VAL A 74 12.34 11.01 11.03
CA VAL A 74 13.48 11.80 11.52
C VAL A 74 13.02 12.90 12.47
N ASN A 75 11.98 13.67 12.11
CA ASN A 75 11.48 14.75 12.96
C ASN A 75 10.75 14.27 14.21
N LYS A 76 10.09 13.10 14.17
CA LYS A 76 9.50 12.49 15.37
C LYS A 76 10.55 12.08 16.41
N LYS A 77 11.82 11.94 16.00
CA LYS A 77 12.94 11.64 16.90
C LYS A 77 13.66 12.89 17.40
N GLY A 78 13.33 14.07 16.86
CA GLY A 78 13.96 15.36 17.18
C GLY A 78 13.15 16.26 18.13
N ASN A 79 11.92 15.87 18.49
CA ASN A 79 11.11 16.45 19.58
C ASN A 79 10.97 15.41 20.71
#